data_AF-A0A7C1GCF4-F1
#
_entry.id   AF-A0A7C1GCF4-F1
#
_cell.length_a   1.000
_cell.length_b   1.000
_cell.length_c   1.000
_cell.angle_alpha   90.00
_cell.angle_beta   90.00
_cell.angle_gamma   90.00
#
_symmetry.space_group_name_H-M   'P 1'
#
loop_
_entity.id
_entity.type
_entity.pdbx_description
1 polymer ?
#
loop_
_entity_poly.entity_id
_entity_poly.type
_entity_poly.pdbx_seq_one_letter_code
_entity_poly.pdbx_strand_id
1 'polypeptide(L)'
;MSTKLHENVRVKAVGLITWLLRDAIRARYEIEKNPDLLMLDQLLSREQIDLLMPQEVYVSETEKKAVDMLLGGQVVFEFKSYEQEFDAAVQDATSKYWPVVSRANFYILTNWSKWRIYRVRETGLEPLTECRLEEAKEFLKTQVIPQIRTFKIPPLSRNIEALYKLNINELLEDLRNVFGMLKNDPRISPLYEAYKGIMRMLYGEAGEEFFEDLFIRHTYMHMAVLASLSIALEKSGNAEDICSGSLLNVDVALPYLNWWRVALRASEAKINLRKVLNEIIRRASLVDWSQNTAEDVFRTLYEFLVEPPVRRRLGEYYTPPWLVEMIVNEFDMKNKIVLDPFCGSGTFLVRTFHRKIELNEKPDEAFGEVVGFDINPLAVAVARAEMVMAYKRSTGKEPDNPPHVYHIDTFATLFGEESIVFPGLEDVLEKASSYLEYLININAVQWKKTSDILASLRTLEKSIALAIRFAYQSCGLEQECVEREIDEQIFEDLKNSNDVFIQSFLEHFRKDSVASTIANLIHTHQGN
;
A
#
# COMPACT_ATOMS: atom_id res chain seq x y z
N MET A 1 36.07 20.10 -7.63
CA MET A 1 36.49 19.22 -8.74
C MET A 1 36.74 17.76 -8.32
N SER A 2 36.88 17.40 -7.03
CA SER A 2 37.07 16.00 -6.59
C SER A 2 35.81 15.14 -6.58
N THR A 3 34.61 15.72 -6.48
CA THR A 3 33.32 15.01 -6.44
C THR A 3 33.06 14.15 -7.69
N LYS A 4 33.50 14.60 -8.87
CA LYS A 4 33.31 13.87 -10.15
C LYS A 4 34.09 12.56 -10.23
N LEU A 5 35.20 12.39 -9.52
CA LEU A 5 36.03 11.17 -9.58
C LEU A 5 35.44 10.04 -8.73
N HIS A 6 34.93 10.38 -7.55
CA HIS A 6 34.29 9.44 -6.63
C HIS A 6 32.99 8.85 -7.20
N GLU A 7 32.13 9.71 -7.78
CA GLU A 7 30.90 9.25 -8.44
C GLU A 7 31.18 8.31 -9.62
N ASN A 8 32.25 8.56 -10.38
CA ASN A 8 32.64 7.68 -11.49
C ASN A 8 33.04 6.27 -11.00
N VAL A 9 33.69 6.16 -9.83
CA VAL A 9 34.01 4.86 -9.22
C VAL A 9 32.72 4.15 -8.81
N ARG A 10 31.82 4.86 -8.10
CA ARG A 10 30.52 4.36 -7.66
C ARG A 10 29.71 3.81 -8.84
N VAL A 11 29.53 4.59 -9.90
CA VAL A 11 28.76 4.18 -11.10
C VAL A 11 29.34 2.91 -11.74
N LYS A 12 30.66 2.82 -11.88
CA LYS A 12 31.30 1.62 -12.46
C LYS A 12 31.13 0.39 -11.57
N ALA A 13 31.33 0.55 -10.26
CA ALA A 13 31.18 -0.55 -9.31
C ALA A 13 29.73 -1.04 -9.23
N VAL A 14 28.76 -0.14 -9.16
CA VAL A 14 27.31 -0.47 -9.17
C VAL A 14 26.93 -1.18 -10.47
N GLY A 15 27.45 -0.73 -11.62
CA GLY A 15 27.24 -1.40 -12.90
C GLY A 15 27.78 -2.83 -12.92
N LEU A 16 29.00 -3.06 -12.41
CA LEU A 16 29.58 -4.39 -12.26
C LEU A 16 28.76 -5.28 -11.34
N ILE A 17 28.37 -4.77 -10.16
CA ILE A 17 27.59 -5.51 -9.17
C ILE A 17 26.24 -5.90 -9.76
N THR A 18 25.56 -4.97 -10.43
CA THR A 18 24.27 -5.23 -11.10
C THR A 18 24.41 -6.36 -12.13
N TRP A 19 25.47 -6.33 -12.94
CA TRP A 19 25.75 -7.39 -13.92
C TRP A 19 26.00 -8.75 -13.24
N LEU A 20 26.79 -8.78 -12.17
CA LEU A 20 27.06 -10.01 -11.40
C LEU A 20 25.82 -10.55 -10.71
N LEU A 21 24.96 -9.68 -10.17
CA LEU A 21 23.70 -10.07 -9.53
C LEU A 21 22.76 -10.74 -10.54
N ARG A 22 22.66 -10.21 -11.76
CA ARG A 22 21.86 -10.82 -12.85
C ARG A 22 22.32 -12.24 -13.15
N ASP A 23 23.62 -12.43 -13.34
CA ASP A 23 24.20 -13.77 -13.58
C ASP A 23 23.94 -14.71 -12.41
N ALA A 24 24.10 -14.23 -11.17
CA ALA A 24 23.90 -15.03 -9.97
C ALA A 24 22.43 -15.39 -9.69
N ILE A 25 21.49 -14.49 -9.99
CA ILE A 25 20.04 -14.76 -9.87
C ILE A 25 19.65 -15.86 -10.86
N ARG A 26 20.10 -15.73 -12.12
CA ARG A 26 19.84 -16.74 -13.15
C ARG A 26 20.44 -18.10 -12.80
N ALA A 27 21.71 -18.13 -12.40
CA ALA A 27 22.38 -19.37 -12.02
C ALA A 27 21.71 -20.05 -10.81
N ARG A 28 21.28 -19.28 -9.82
CA ARG A 28 20.53 -19.82 -8.66
C ARG A 28 19.15 -20.33 -9.03
N TYR A 29 18.43 -19.62 -9.90
CA TYR A 29 17.15 -20.11 -10.39
C TYR A 29 17.30 -21.48 -11.08
N GLU A 30 18.36 -21.69 -11.87
CA GLU A 30 18.59 -22.97 -12.53
C GLU A 30 18.77 -24.15 -11.56
N ILE A 31 19.24 -23.87 -10.34
CA ILE A 31 19.48 -24.88 -9.29
C ILE A 31 18.25 -25.03 -8.40
N GLU A 32 17.74 -23.92 -7.86
CA GLU A 32 16.70 -23.90 -6.83
C GLU A 32 15.28 -24.01 -7.40
N LYS A 33 15.10 -23.64 -8.68
CA LYS A 33 13.78 -23.50 -9.34
C LYS A 33 12.79 -22.66 -8.52
N ASN A 34 13.31 -21.68 -7.77
CA ASN A 34 12.53 -20.76 -6.96
C ASN A 34 11.78 -19.75 -7.86
N PRO A 35 10.44 -19.65 -7.75
CA PRO A 35 9.64 -18.71 -8.53
C PRO A 35 10.00 -17.23 -8.36
N ASP A 36 10.50 -16.82 -7.19
CA ASP A 36 10.89 -15.44 -6.90
C ASP A 36 12.15 -15.06 -7.71
N LEU A 37 13.10 -15.99 -7.83
CA LEU A 37 14.29 -15.82 -8.65
C LEU A 37 13.95 -15.80 -10.14
N LEU A 38 12.98 -16.61 -10.59
CA LEU A 38 12.48 -16.56 -11.97
C LEU A 38 11.90 -15.19 -12.30
N MET A 39 11.05 -14.66 -11.42
CA MET A 39 10.45 -13.34 -11.59
C MET A 39 11.52 -12.26 -11.68
N LEU A 40 12.52 -12.28 -10.79
CA LEU A 40 13.63 -11.33 -10.82
C LEU A 40 14.47 -11.44 -12.10
N ASP A 41 14.81 -12.64 -12.57
CA ASP A 41 15.53 -12.83 -13.84
C ASP A 41 14.73 -12.28 -15.03
N GLN A 42 13.42 -12.51 -15.07
CA GLN A 42 12.54 -11.97 -16.10
C GLN A 42 12.52 -10.43 -16.09
N LEU A 43 12.37 -9.81 -14.92
CA LEU A 43 12.34 -8.35 -14.79
C LEU A 43 13.67 -7.71 -15.16
N LEU A 44 14.78 -8.29 -14.69
CA LEU A 44 16.13 -7.79 -14.99
C LEU A 44 16.50 -7.94 -16.47
N SER A 45 15.91 -8.92 -17.16
CA SER A 45 16.14 -9.18 -18.58
C SER A 45 15.24 -8.38 -19.51
N ARG A 46 13.99 -8.05 -19.11
CA ARG A 46 12.97 -7.45 -19.98
C ARG A 46 12.68 -5.97 -19.72
N GLU A 47 12.50 -5.59 -18.46
CA GLU A 47 11.89 -4.31 -18.08
C GLU A 47 12.92 -3.31 -17.49
N GLN A 48 14.19 -3.72 -17.35
CA GLN A 48 15.27 -2.92 -16.75
C GLN A 48 14.92 -2.33 -15.38
N ILE A 49 14.63 -3.21 -14.41
CA ILE A 49 14.42 -2.82 -13.01
C ILE A 49 15.74 -2.57 -12.27
N ASP A 50 15.67 -1.77 -11.20
CA ASP A 50 16.75 -1.66 -10.21
C ASP A 50 16.57 -2.67 -9.08
N LEU A 51 17.69 -3.27 -8.66
CA LEU A 51 17.75 -3.98 -7.38
C LEU A 51 18.11 -2.99 -6.27
N LEU A 52 17.63 -3.26 -5.06
CA LEU A 52 17.86 -2.40 -3.91
C LEU A 52 19.33 -2.44 -3.52
N MET A 53 19.99 -1.30 -3.72
CA MET A 53 21.36 -1.02 -3.31
C MET A 53 21.38 0.35 -2.62
N PRO A 54 20.94 0.45 -1.35
CA PRO A 54 20.80 1.74 -0.67
C PRO A 54 22.14 2.46 -0.66
N GLN A 55 22.13 3.73 -1.07
CA GLN A 55 23.31 4.59 -1.08
C GLN A 55 23.30 5.50 0.14
N GLU A 56 24.47 5.92 0.59
CA GLU A 56 24.65 6.89 1.68
C GLU A 56 23.84 6.47 2.93
N VAL A 57 24.08 5.26 3.40
CA VAL A 57 23.35 4.68 4.53
C VAL A 57 23.91 5.22 5.85
N TYR A 58 23.12 6.08 6.49
CA TYR A 58 23.50 6.77 7.73
C TYR A 58 23.54 5.83 8.94
N VAL A 59 24.50 6.07 9.85
CA VAL A 59 24.67 5.30 11.10
C VAL A 59 23.54 5.55 12.09
N SER A 60 23.02 6.78 12.11
CA SER A 60 21.83 7.16 12.87
C SER A 60 21.14 8.34 12.17
N GLU A 61 19.89 8.60 12.51
CA GLU A 61 19.12 9.76 12.01
C GLU A 61 19.72 11.10 12.45
N THR A 62 20.50 11.11 13.54
CA THR A 62 21.12 12.31 14.11
C THR A 62 22.56 12.55 13.64
N GLU A 63 23.26 11.52 13.16
CA GLU A 63 24.64 11.62 12.69
C GLU A 63 24.71 11.67 11.16
N LYS A 64 25.36 12.72 10.61
CA LYS A 64 25.66 12.84 9.17
C LYS A 64 26.81 11.94 8.69
N LYS A 65 26.93 10.75 9.28
CA LYS A 65 27.95 9.76 8.96
C LYS A 65 27.28 8.61 8.25
N ALA A 66 27.75 8.29 7.04
CA ALA A 66 27.14 7.27 6.21
C ALA A 66 28.19 6.37 5.58
N VAL A 67 27.85 5.10 5.38
CA VAL A 67 28.58 4.22 4.46
C VAL A 67 28.09 4.46 3.03
N ASP A 68 28.96 4.31 2.05
CA ASP A 68 28.60 4.66 0.67
C ASP A 68 27.46 3.82 0.11
N MET A 69 27.46 2.49 0.34
CA MET A 69 26.42 1.61 -0.18
C MET A 69 26.26 0.32 0.61
N LEU A 70 25.02 -0.15 0.73
CA LEU A 70 24.69 -1.51 1.17
C LEU A 70 24.17 -2.36 0.01
N LEU A 71 24.43 -3.67 0.08
CA LEU A 71 23.84 -4.66 -0.83
C LEU A 71 23.26 -5.82 -0.02
N GLY A 72 21.94 -6.04 -0.16
CA GLY A 72 21.21 -7.12 0.49
C GLY A 72 21.31 -7.15 2.02
N GLY A 73 21.66 -6.03 2.65
CA GLY A 73 21.95 -5.93 4.09
C GLY A 73 23.18 -6.73 4.56
N GLN A 74 23.92 -7.36 3.65
CA GLN A 74 25.01 -8.29 3.99
C GLN A 74 26.38 -7.82 3.52
N VAL A 75 26.44 -6.79 2.68
CA VAL A 75 27.71 -6.28 2.14
C VAL A 75 27.70 -4.78 2.22
N VAL A 76 28.74 -4.22 2.83
CA VAL A 76 29.02 -2.79 2.84
C VAL A 76 30.07 -2.50 1.79
N PHE A 77 29.79 -1.51 0.94
CA PHE A 77 30.75 -0.97 -0.01
C PHE A 77 31.13 0.44 0.39
N GLU A 78 32.42 0.74 0.28
CA GLU A 78 32.99 2.06 0.42
C GLU A 78 33.80 2.39 -0.84
N PHE A 79 33.48 3.50 -1.48
CA PHE A 79 34.13 3.95 -2.70
C PHE A 79 35.14 5.04 -2.34
N LYS A 80 36.30 5.05 -3.02
CA LYS A 80 37.34 6.06 -2.82
C LYS A 80 37.95 6.46 -4.15
N SER A 81 38.45 7.68 -4.23
CA SER A 81 39.11 8.14 -5.46
C SER A 81 40.56 7.68 -5.51
N TYR A 82 41.21 7.62 -4.35
CA TYR A 82 42.63 7.33 -4.21
C TYR A 82 42.89 6.21 -3.20
N GLU A 83 43.90 5.40 -3.47
CA GLU A 83 44.29 4.27 -2.61
C GLU A 83 44.78 4.72 -1.22
N GLN A 84 45.38 5.91 -1.12
CA GLN A 84 45.86 6.46 0.15
C GLN A 84 44.74 6.70 1.16
N GLU A 85 43.49 6.79 0.71
CA GLU A 85 42.32 6.94 1.57
C GLU A 85 41.91 5.61 2.22
N PHE A 86 42.50 4.47 1.80
CA PHE A 86 41.98 3.16 2.16
C PHE A 86 42.16 2.82 3.64
N ASP A 87 43.34 3.12 4.20
CA ASP A 87 43.61 2.83 5.62
C ASP A 87 42.72 3.68 6.53
N ALA A 88 42.50 4.95 6.17
CA ALA A 88 41.56 5.83 6.87
C ALA A 88 40.13 5.31 6.78
N ALA A 89 39.69 4.81 5.62
CA ALA A 89 38.36 4.24 5.46
C ALA A 89 38.13 2.99 6.33
N VAL A 90 39.15 2.14 6.51
CA VAL A 90 39.06 0.97 7.40
C VAL A 90 38.99 1.37 8.88
N GLN A 91 39.74 2.40 9.27
CA GLN A 91 39.62 2.98 10.62
C GLN A 91 38.24 3.57 10.85
N ASP A 92 37.70 4.29 9.87
CA ASP A 92 36.36 4.86 9.94
C ASP A 92 35.27 3.77 10.00
N ALA A 93 35.43 2.67 9.26
CA ALA A 93 34.50 1.54 9.31
C ALA A 93 34.42 0.91 10.71
N THR A 94 35.54 0.81 11.43
CA THR A 94 35.62 0.20 12.76
C THR A 94 35.32 1.16 13.91
N SER A 95 35.47 2.47 13.71
CA SER A 95 35.29 3.48 14.76
C SER A 95 34.02 4.33 14.60
N LYS A 96 33.65 4.67 13.36
CA LYS A 96 32.55 5.58 13.03
C LYS A 96 31.33 4.85 12.51
N TYR A 97 31.52 3.88 11.62
CA TYR A 97 30.42 3.22 10.90
C TYR A 97 30.08 1.84 11.44
N TRP A 98 30.71 1.43 12.54
CA TRP A 98 30.60 0.08 13.10
C TRP A 98 29.15 -0.39 13.33
N PRO A 99 28.19 0.43 13.80
CA PRO A 99 26.81 -0.03 14.00
C PRO A 99 26.13 -0.56 12.74
N VAL A 100 26.54 -0.07 11.56
CA VAL A 100 26.08 -0.55 10.25
C VAL A 100 26.98 -1.68 9.76
N VAL A 101 28.30 -1.49 9.82
CA VAL A 101 29.28 -2.45 9.30
C VAL A 101 29.22 -3.79 10.02
N SER A 102 29.02 -3.80 11.34
CA SER A 102 28.99 -4.99 12.19
C SER A 102 27.83 -5.93 11.88
N ARG A 103 26.82 -5.47 11.14
CA ARG A 103 25.65 -6.26 10.71
C ARG A 103 25.86 -6.93 9.35
N ALA A 104 26.88 -6.52 8.61
CA ALA A 104 27.23 -7.09 7.31
C ALA A 104 28.15 -8.31 7.47
N ASN A 105 28.22 -9.15 6.44
CA ASN A 105 29.17 -10.25 6.34
C ASN A 105 30.51 -9.79 5.75
N PHE A 106 30.47 -8.78 4.88
CA PHE A 106 31.61 -8.27 4.15
C PHE A 106 31.67 -6.75 4.17
N TYR A 107 32.90 -6.23 4.27
CA TYR A 107 33.22 -4.83 4.03
C TYR A 107 34.18 -4.74 2.84
N ILE A 108 33.80 -4.00 1.81
CA ILE A 108 34.50 -3.96 0.53
C ILE A 108 34.83 -2.51 0.18
N LEU A 109 36.11 -2.25 -0.06
CA LEU A 109 36.62 -0.93 -0.37
C LEU A 109 37.23 -0.92 -1.76
N THR A 110 36.92 0.08 -2.59
CA THR A 110 37.46 0.14 -3.95
C THR A 110 37.62 1.55 -4.51
N ASN A 111 38.64 1.71 -5.38
CA ASN A 111 38.79 2.84 -6.29
C ASN A 111 38.61 2.43 -7.76
N TRP A 112 37.86 1.35 -8.00
CA TRP A 112 37.71 0.62 -9.26
C TRP A 112 38.92 -0.21 -9.68
N SER A 113 40.13 0.35 -9.61
CA SER A 113 41.36 -0.34 -10.04
C SER A 113 41.85 -1.37 -9.02
N LYS A 114 41.71 -1.06 -7.73
CA LYS A 114 42.13 -1.87 -6.59
C LYS A 114 40.97 -2.08 -5.64
N TRP A 115 40.89 -3.29 -5.08
CA TRP A 115 39.82 -3.73 -4.19
C TRP A 115 40.44 -4.34 -2.93
N ARG A 116 39.98 -3.90 -1.77
CA ARG A 116 40.26 -4.56 -0.48
C ARG A 116 38.97 -5.15 0.07
N ILE A 117 39.00 -6.43 0.37
CA ILE A 117 37.83 -7.19 0.83
C ILE A 117 38.13 -7.72 2.22
N TYR A 118 37.22 -7.43 3.15
CA TYR A 118 37.28 -7.85 4.54
C TYR A 118 36.07 -8.69 4.88
N ARG A 119 36.28 -9.68 5.76
CA ARG A 119 35.20 -10.34 6.47
C ARG A 119 34.92 -9.59 7.75
N VAL A 120 33.66 -9.30 8.01
CA VAL A 120 33.25 -8.68 9.26
C VAL A 120 33.16 -9.77 10.33
N ARG A 121 33.80 -9.53 11.47
CA ARG A 121 33.74 -10.36 12.68
C ARG A 121 33.27 -9.51 13.85
N GLU A 122 32.85 -10.13 14.94
CA GLU A 122 32.50 -9.41 16.18
C GLU A 122 33.67 -8.53 16.68
N THR A 123 34.91 -8.97 16.44
CA THR A 123 36.14 -8.29 16.90
C THR A 123 36.70 -7.24 15.94
N GLY A 124 36.10 -7.05 14.75
CA GLY A 124 36.58 -6.09 13.75
C GLY A 124 36.54 -6.60 12.31
N LEU A 125 37.40 -6.04 11.47
CA LEU A 125 37.53 -6.38 10.05
C LEU A 125 38.73 -7.31 9.83
N GLU A 126 38.47 -8.55 9.40
CA GLU A 126 39.49 -9.54 9.04
C GLU A 126 39.82 -9.39 7.54
N PRO A 127 41.06 -9.03 7.14
CA PRO A 127 41.42 -8.90 5.74
C PRO A 127 41.37 -10.26 5.05
N LEU A 128 40.62 -10.36 3.95
CA LEU A 128 40.54 -11.57 3.13
C LEU A 128 41.46 -11.51 1.93
N THR A 129 41.40 -10.40 1.18
CA THR A 129 42.24 -10.20 -0.01
C THR A 129 42.35 -8.73 -0.39
N GLU A 130 43.45 -8.40 -1.08
CA GLU A 130 43.68 -7.14 -1.77
C GLU A 130 44.08 -7.45 -3.21
N CYS A 131 43.27 -7.01 -4.17
CA CYS A 131 43.33 -7.52 -5.54
C CYS A 131 42.94 -6.48 -6.59
N ARG A 132 43.16 -6.82 -7.86
CA ARG A 132 42.72 -6.03 -9.03
C ARG A 132 41.30 -6.42 -9.46
N LEU A 133 40.72 -5.64 -10.38
CA LEU A 133 39.34 -5.79 -10.83
C LEU A 133 38.92 -7.22 -11.22
N GLU A 134 39.73 -7.95 -12.00
CA GLU A 134 39.34 -9.31 -12.45
C GLU A 134 39.26 -10.31 -11.30
N GLU A 135 40.22 -10.25 -10.36
CA GLU A 135 40.21 -11.09 -9.15
C GLU A 135 39.07 -10.69 -8.22
N ALA A 136 38.80 -9.39 -8.07
CA ALA A 136 37.68 -8.89 -7.29
C ALA A 136 36.33 -9.34 -7.86
N LYS A 137 36.18 -9.31 -9.19
CA LYS A 137 34.99 -9.79 -9.91
C LYS A 137 34.74 -11.26 -9.62
N GLU A 138 35.77 -12.10 -9.69
CA GLU A 138 35.65 -13.52 -9.39
C GLU A 138 35.31 -13.77 -7.92
N PHE A 139 35.93 -13.02 -7.00
CA PHE A 139 35.63 -13.10 -5.57
C PHE A 139 34.18 -12.70 -5.27
N LEU A 140 33.71 -11.59 -5.84
CA LEU A 140 32.33 -11.13 -5.69
C LEU A 140 31.35 -12.20 -6.21
N LYS A 141 31.63 -12.76 -7.38
CA LYS A 141 30.81 -13.79 -8.04
C LYS A 141 30.71 -15.08 -7.22
N THR A 142 31.83 -15.55 -6.67
CA THR A 142 31.91 -16.89 -6.08
C THR A 142 31.77 -16.92 -4.56
N GLN A 143 32.18 -15.85 -3.86
CA GLN A 143 32.23 -15.83 -2.40
C GLN A 143 31.24 -14.85 -1.77
N VAL A 144 30.94 -13.71 -2.41
CA VAL A 144 30.11 -12.66 -1.80
C VAL A 144 28.65 -12.78 -2.19
N ILE A 145 28.35 -12.65 -3.49
CA ILE A 145 26.98 -12.63 -4.02
C ILE A 145 26.19 -13.91 -3.70
N PRO A 146 26.77 -15.12 -3.74
CA PRO A 146 26.05 -16.34 -3.37
C PRO A 146 25.56 -16.36 -1.91
N GLN A 147 26.10 -15.53 -1.03
CA GLN A 147 25.65 -15.45 0.37
C GLN A 147 24.41 -14.58 0.56
N ILE A 148 24.12 -13.69 -0.39
CA ILE A 148 22.94 -12.82 -0.38
C ILE A 148 21.70 -13.68 -0.54
N ARG A 149 20.92 -13.86 0.52
CA ARG A 149 19.76 -14.77 0.51
C ARG A 149 18.54 -14.18 -0.17
N THR A 150 18.31 -12.89 -0.01
CA THR A 150 17.11 -12.21 -0.47
C THR A 150 17.49 -11.04 -1.35
N PHE A 151 16.74 -10.89 -2.44
CA PHE A 151 16.81 -9.74 -3.33
C PHE A 151 15.54 -8.94 -3.16
N LYS A 152 15.71 -7.64 -3.00
CA LYS A 152 14.60 -6.71 -2.89
C LYS A 152 14.68 -5.67 -3.99
N ILE A 153 13.52 -5.13 -4.33
CA ILE A 153 13.34 -4.08 -5.31
C ILE A 153 12.94 -2.81 -4.53
N PRO A 154 13.59 -1.65 -4.75
CA PRO A 154 13.14 -0.40 -4.17
C PRO A 154 11.78 -0.03 -4.75
N PRO A 155 10.88 0.57 -3.98
CA PRO A 155 9.48 0.80 -4.36
C PRO A 155 9.28 1.88 -5.45
N LEU A 156 10.29 2.20 -6.26
CA LEU A 156 10.24 3.22 -7.31
C LEU A 156 9.08 2.95 -8.29
N SER A 157 8.38 4.00 -8.74
CA SER A 157 7.26 3.89 -9.68
C SER A 157 7.58 2.99 -10.89
N ARG A 158 8.75 3.18 -11.53
CA ARG A 158 9.19 2.33 -12.66
C ARG A 158 9.32 0.85 -12.32
N ASN A 159 9.79 0.54 -11.11
CA ASN A 159 10.01 -0.82 -10.66
C ASN A 159 8.67 -1.49 -10.34
N ILE A 160 7.78 -0.77 -9.67
CA ILE A 160 6.43 -1.23 -9.35
C ILE A 160 5.65 -1.48 -10.63
N GLU A 161 5.70 -0.55 -11.56
CA GLU A 161 5.06 -0.69 -12.87
C GLU A 161 5.57 -1.94 -13.61
N ALA A 162 6.89 -2.10 -13.74
CA ALA A 162 7.50 -3.29 -14.37
C ALA A 162 7.10 -4.60 -13.67
N LEU A 163 7.12 -4.61 -12.34
CA LEU A 163 6.80 -5.77 -11.51
C LEU A 163 5.36 -6.23 -11.69
N TYR A 164 4.39 -5.31 -11.68
CA TYR A 164 2.98 -5.65 -11.82
C TYR A 164 2.53 -5.81 -13.28
N LYS A 165 3.30 -5.29 -14.24
CA LYS A 165 3.16 -5.55 -15.69
C LYS A 165 3.53 -6.97 -16.10
N LEU A 166 4.51 -7.55 -15.41
CA LEU A 166 5.06 -8.85 -15.80
C LEU A 166 3.94 -9.89 -15.90
N ASN A 167 3.75 -10.48 -17.08
CA ASN A 167 2.73 -11.50 -17.37
C ASN A 167 1.30 -11.10 -16.93
N ILE A 168 0.98 -9.81 -16.88
CA ILE A 168 -0.31 -9.35 -16.36
C ILE A 168 -1.50 -9.90 -17.16
N ASN A 169 -1.39 -9.98 -18.49
CA ASN A 169 -2.46 -10.46 -19.35
C ASN A 169 -2.88 -11.89 -19.00
N GLU A 170 -1.94 -12.74 -18.59
CA GLU A 170 -2.22 -14.10 -18.15
C GLU A 170 -3.02 -14.11 -16.84
N LEU A 171 -2.66 -13.23 -15.88
CA LEU A 171 -3.39 -13.13 -14.61
C LEU A 171 -4.78 -12.53 -14.76
N LEU A 172 -4.93 -11.53 -15.62
CA LEU A 172 -6.24 -10.95 -15.94
C LEU A 172 -7.12 -11.99 -16.64
N GLU A 173 -6.55 -12.81 -17.52
CA GLU A 173 -7.28 -13.89 -18.17
C GLU A 173 -7.66 -15.01 -17.19
N ASP A 174 -6.78 -15.38 -16.26
CA ASP A 174 -7.11 -16.32 -15.17
C ASP A 174 -8.28 -15.79 -14.32
N LEU A 175 -8.27 -14.51 -13.94
CA LEU A 175 -9.36 -13.87 -13.22
C LEU A 175 -10.65 -13.78 -14.04
N ARG A 176 -10.56 -13.43 -15.33
CA ARG A 176 -11.70 -13.36 -16.25
C ARG A 176 -12.37 -14.73 -16.39
N ASN A 177 -11.58 -15.79 -16.51
CA ASN A 177 -12.09 -17.16 -16.55
C ASN A 177 -12.80 -17.55 -15.26
N VAL A 178 -12.22 -17.21 -14.10
CA VAL A 178 -12.86 -17.44 -12.79
C VAL A 178 -14.17 -16.68 -12.67
N PHE A 179 -14.20 -15.41 -13.08
CA PHE A 179 -15.43 -14.61 -13.07
C PHE A 179 -16.48 -15.16 -14.03
N GLY A 180 -16.10 -15.54 -15.26
CA GLY A 180 -17.02 -16.11 -16.25
C GLY A 180 -17.73 -17.37 -15.77
N MET A 181 -17.05 -18.22 -14.98
CA MET A 181 -17.65 -19.40 -14.35
C MET A 181 -18.71 -19.06 -13.29
N LEU A 182 -18.59 -17.91 -12.65
CA LEU A 182 -19.34 -17.54 -11.44
C LEU A 182 -20.19 -16.27 -11.60
N LYS A 183 -20.20 -15.64 -12.77
CA LYS A 183 -20.89 -14.37 -13.02
C LYS A 183 -22.38 -14.42 -12.64
N ASN A 184 -23.01 -15.58 -12.84
CA ASN A 184 -24.42 -15.81 -12.53
C ASN A 184 -24.65 -16.42 -11.13
N ASP A 185 -23.60 -16.59 -10.32
CA ASP A 185 -23.76 -17.03 -8.93
C ASP A 185 -24.56 -15.96 -8.16
N PRO A 186 -25.63 -16.33 -7.43
CA PRO A 186 -26.50 -15.37 -6.74
C PRO A 186 -25.77 -14.55 -5.67
N ARG A 187 -24.56 -14.95 -5.25
CA ARG A 187 -23.74 -14.23 -4.28
C ARG A 187 -22.77 -13.23 -4.94
N ILE A 188 -22.44 -13.44 -6.22
CA ILE A 188 -21.46 -12.63 -6.98
C ILE A 188 -22.16 -11.66 -7.93
N SER A 189 -23.23 -12.10 -8.60
CA SER A 189 -23.98 -11.26 -9.55
C SER A 189 -24.40 -9.91 -8.95
N PRO A 190 -24.95 -9.82 -7.72
CA PRO A 190 -25.30 -8.53 -7.12
C PRO A 190 -24.09 -7.61 -6.88
N LEU A 191 -22.92 -8.18 -6.56
CA LEU A 191 -21.69 -7.41 -6.35
C LEU A 191 -21.20 -6.78 -7.65
N TYR A 192 -21.25 -7.55 -8.74
CA TYR A 192 -20.91 -7.04 -10.06
C TYR A 192 -21.91 -5.99 -10.55
N GLU A 193 -23.22 -6.20 -10.36
CA GLU A 193 -24.22 -5.18 -10.73
C GLU A 193 -24.09 -3.91 -9.88
N ALA A 194 -23.76 -4.02 -8.59
CA ALA A 194 -23.45 -2.86 -7.75
C ALA A 194 -22.24 -2.08 -8.30
N TYR A 195 -21.13 -2.77 -8.58
CA TYR A 195 -19.96 -2.17 -9.19
C TYR A 195 -20.30 -1.48 -10.51
N LYS A 196 -21.00 -2.18 -11.39
CA LYS A 196 -21.39 -1.70 -12.72
C LYS A 196 -22.33 -0.51 -12.63
N GLY A 197 -23.22 -0.45 -11.64
CA GLY A 197 -24.06 0.71 -11.37
C GLY A 197 -23.23 1.96 -11.09
N ILE A 198 -22.26 1.85 -10.16
CA ILE A 198 -21.34 2.95 -9.83
C ILE A 198 -20.50 3.33 -11.06
N MET A 199 -19.93 2.35 -11.77
CA MET A 199 -19.16 2.64 -12.98
C MET A 199 -20.04 3.18 -14.14
N ARG A 200 -21.32 2.86 -14.24
CA ARG A 200 -22.17 3.48 -15.26
C ARG A 200 -22.37 4.97 -14.99
N MET A 201 -22.53 5.35 -13.73
CA MET A 201 -22.65 6.75 -13.33
C MET A 201 -21.36 7.52 -13.62
N LEU A 202 -20.20 6.92 -13.38
CA LEU A 202 -18.88 7.54 -13.62
C LEU A 202 -18.44 7.54 -15.11
N TYR A 203 -18.69 6.45 -15.84
CA TYR A 203 -18.12 6.18 -17.17
C TYR A 203 -19.14 6.38 -18.30
N GLY A 204 -20.42 6.63 -17.97
CA GLY A 204 -21.51 6.71 -18.92
C GLY A 204 -21.96 5.35 -19.47
N GLU A 205 -22.78 5.37 -20.52
CA GLU A 205 -23.22 4.14 -21.17
C GLU A 205 -22.08 3.48 -21.98
N ALA A 206 -21.78 2.23 -21.62
CA ALA A 206 -20.84 1.38 -22.33
C ALA A 206 -21.40 -0.05 -22.44
N GLY A 207 -20.81 -0.84 -23.34
CA GLY A 207 -21.18 -2.25 -23.52
C GLY A 207 -20.79 -3.11 -22.32
N GLU A 208 -21.45 -4.26 -22.19
CA GLU A 208 -21.18 -5.23 -21.10
C GLU A 208 -19.71 -5.64 -21.01
N GLU A 209 -19.10 -5.93 -22.16
CA GLU A 209 -17.69 -6.35 -22.26
C GLU A 209 -16.72 -5.30 -21.67
N PHE A 210 -17.03 -4.02 -21.82
CA PHE A 210 -16.23 -2.95 -21.23
C PHE A 210 -16.27 -2.96 -19.71
N PHE A 211 -17.47 -3.11 -19.12
CA PHE A 211 -17.62 -3.15 -17.66
C PHE A 211 -17.05 -4.43 -17.06
N GLU A 212 -17.16 -5.57 -17.74
CA GLU A 212 -16.50 -6.80 -17.31
C GLU A 212 -14.97 -6.65 -17.31
N ASP A 213 -14.39 -6.14 -18.40
CA ASP A 213 -12.93 -5.93 -18.47
C ASP A 213 -12.46 -4.98 -17.36
N LEU A 214 -13.18 -3.87 -17.16
CA LEU A 214 -12.89 -2.90 -16.10
C LEU A 214 -13.00 -3.53 -14.72
N PHE A 215 -14.05 -4.34 -14.47
CA PHE A 215 -14.25 -5.05 -13.21
C PHE A 215 -13.10 -5.99 -12.88
N ILE A 216 -12.60 -6.75 -13.86
CA ILE A 216 -11.45 -7.66 -13.67
C ILE A 216 -10.18 -6.88 -13.37
N ARG A 217 -9.91 -5.79 -14.09
CA ARG A 217 -8.75 -4.92 -13.85
C ARG A 217 -8.81 -4.26 -12.48
N HIS A 218 -9.97 -3.75 -12.08
CA HIS A 218 -10.19 -3.14 -10.77
C HIS A 218 -10.09 -4.19 -9.65
N THR A 219 -10.60 -5.40 -9.85
CA THR A 219 -10.43 -6.53 -8.92
C THR A 219 -8.96 -6.83 -8.70
N TYR A 220 -8.19 -7.03 -9.79
CA TYR A 220 -6.76 -7.29 -9.71
C TYR A 220 -6.01 -6.15 -9.01
N MET A 221 -6.32 -4.90 -9.37
CA MET A 221 -5.72 -3.72 -8.75
C MET A 221 -5.97 -3.70 -7.24
N HIS A 222 -7.22 -3.92 -6.85
CA HIS A 222 -7.64 -3.90 -5.47
C HIS A 222 -6.88 -4.95 -4.64
N MET A 223 -6.78 -6.19 -5.15
CA MET A 223 -5.96 -7.24 -4.53
C MET A 223 -4.49 -6.83 -4.42
N ALA A 224 -3.93 -6.21 -5.46
CA ALA A 224 -2.54 -5.75 -5.47
C ALA A 224 -2.26 -4.65 -4.43
N VAL A 225 -3.15 -3.67 -4.29
CA VAL A 225 -3.04 -2.60 -3.29
C VAL A 225 -3.14 -3.17 -1.89
N LEU A 226 -4.15 -4.01 -1.61
CA LEU A 226 -4.36 -4.60 -0.29
C LEU A 226 -3.22 -5.53 0.13
N ALA A 227 -2.72 -6.37 -0.79
CA ALA A 227 -1.58 -7.24 -0.51
C ALA A 227 -0.30 -6.43 -0.23
N SER A 228 -0.05 -5.39 -1.03
CA SER A 228 1.09 -4.50 -0.85
C SER A 228 1.03 -3.76 0.48
N LEU A 229 -0.13 -3.19 0.82
CA LEU A 229 -0.36 -2.51 2.09
C LEU A 229 -0.21 -3.47 3.27
N SER A 230 -0.80 -4.67 3.20
CA SER A 230 -0.68 -5.68 4.25
C SER A 230 0.78 -6.07 4.50
N ILE A 231 1.56 -6.30 3.44
CA ILE A 231 2.98 -6.65 3.57
C ILE A 231 3.81 -5.47 4.07
N ALA A 232 3.51 -4.25 3.62
CA ALA A 232 4.17 -3.04 4.09
C ALA A 232 3.89 -2.75 5.58
N LEU A 233 2.73 -3.14 6.08
CA LEU A 233 2.33 -3.08 7.48
C LEU A 233 2.76 -4.33 8.28
N GLU A 234 3.60 -5.18 7.70
CA GLU A 234 4.15 -6.38 8.35
C GLU A 234 3.08 -7.38 8.80
N LYS A 235 1.92 -7.39 8.12
CA LYS A 235 0.84 -8.35 8.38
C LYS A 235 1.21 -9.72 7.81
N SER A 236 0.87 -10.76 8.56
CA SER A 236 1.06 -12.15 8.16
C SER A 236 -0.26 -12.90 8.21
N GLY A 237 -0.60 -13.63 7.14
CA GLY A 237 -1.81 -14.43 7.06
C GLY A 237 -1.77 -15.34 5.84
N ASN A 238 -2.88 -16.02 5.56
CA ASN A 238 -3.00 -16.78 4.33
C ASN A 238 -3.21 -15.83 3.13
N ALA A 239 -3.22 -16.38 1.91
CA ALA A 239 -3.33 -15.56 0.72
C ALA A 239 -4.68 -14.83 0.57
N GLU A 240 -5.76 -15.40 1.11
CA GLU A 240 -7.07 -14.74 1.16
C GLU A 240 -7.03 -13.53 2.09
N ASP A 241 -6.46 -13.68 3.28
CA ASP A 241 -6.40 -12.60 4.27
C ASP A 241 -5.56 -11.41 3.78
N ILE A 242 -4.40 -11.69 3.19
CA ILE A 242 -3.48 -10.67 2.68
C ILE A 242 -4.08 -9.89 1.51
N CYS A 243 -4.76 -10.57 0.58
CA CYS A 243 -5.31 -9.92 -0.62
C CYS A 243 -6.70 -9.31 -0.40
N SER A 244 -7.42 -9.68 0.66
CA SER A 244 -8.76 -9.15 0.97
C SER A 244 -8.75 -7.91 1.86
N GLY A 245 -7.62 -7.63 2.53
CA GLY A 245 -7.51 -6.53 3.48
C GLY A 245 -8.07 -6.84 4.86
N SER A 246 -8.44 -8.10 5.15
CA SER A 246 -9.04 -8.50 6.44
C SER A 246 -8.11 -8.30 7.64
N LEU A 247 -6.80 -8.18 7.41
CA LEU A 247 -5.76 -7.98 8.43
C LEU A 247 -5.47 -6.50 8.76
N LEU A 248 -6.04 -5.58 7.99
CA LEU A 248 -5.81 -4.15 8.16
C LEU A 248 -6.62 -3.62 9.35
N ASN A 249 -6.06 -2.70 10.13
CA ASN A 249 -6.77 -2.11 11.25
C ASN A 249 -7.86 -1.14 10.76
N VAL A 250 -7.61 -0.46 9.65
CA VAL A 250 -8.55 0.48 9.02
C VAL A 250 -9.10 -0.10 7.72
N ASP A 251 -10.36 0.21 7.42
CA ASP A 251 -10.99 -0.31 6.20
C ASP A 251 -10.42 0.39 4.96
N VAL A 252 -9.95 -0.41 4.02
CA VAL A 252 -9.49 0.03 2.70
C VAL A 252 -10.23 -0.74 1.61
N ALA A 253 -10.71 -1.94 1.95
CA ALA A 253 -11.27 -2.87 1.01
C ALA A 253 -12.66 -2.43 0.52
N LEU A 254 -12.90 -2.62 -0.77
CA LEU A 254 -14.19 -2.48 -1.44
C LEU A 254 -14.86 -3.87 -1.51
N PRO A 255 -15.99 -4.09 -0.81
CA PRO A 255 -16.61 -5.42 -0.70
C PRO A 255 -16.93 -6.06 -2.06
N TYR A 256 -17.44 -5.28 -3.01
CA TYR A 256 -17.79 -5.79 -4.35
C TYR A 256 -16.58 -6.24 -5.18
N LEU A 257 -15.37 -5.74 -4.90
CA LEU A 257 -14.12 -6.21 -5.53
C LEU A 257 -13.50 -7.40 -4.80
N ASN A 258 -14.04 -7.81 -3.65
CA ASN A 258 -13.63 -9.02 -2.93
C ASN A 258 -14.46 -10.27 -3.29
N TRP A 259 -15.30 -10.20 -4.34
CA TRP A 259 -16.13 -11.32 -4.83
C TRP A 259 -15.38 -12.65 -5.00
N TRP A 260 -14.07 -12.59 -5.31
CA TRP A 260 -13.20 -13.76 -5.48
C TRP A 260 -13.06 -14.59 -4.19
N ARG A 261 -13.34 -14.02 -3.01
CA ARG A 261 -13.40 -14.78 -1.73
C ARG A 261 -14.49 -15.85 -1.76
N VAL A 262 -15.64 -15.53 -2.36
CA VAL A 262 -16.70 -16.52 -2.60
C VAL A 262 -16.20 -17.59 -3.57
N ALA A 263 -15.47 -17.18 -4.61
CA ALA A 263 -14.89 -18.09 -5.62
C ALA A 263 -13.85 -19.06 -5.04
N LEU A 264 -13.10 -18.70 -3.98
CA LEU A 264 -12.15 -19.60 -3.32
C LEU A 264 -12.80 -20.86 -2.71
N ARG A 265 -14.10 -20.76 -2.41
CA ARG A 265 -14.90 -21.85 -1.87
C ARG A 265 -15.45 -22.77 -2.97
N ALA A 266 -15.42 -22.34 -4.25
CA ALA A 266 -15.81 -23.16 -5.40
C ALA A 266 -14.62 -23.99 -5.93
N SER A 267 -14.84 -25.28 -6.19
CA SER A 267 -13.77 -26.24 -6.54
C SER A 267 -13.06 -25.94 -7.85
N GLU A 268 -13.80 -25.54 -8.88
CA GLU A 268 -13.33 -25.41 -10.26
C GLU A 268 -12.47 -24.15 -10.48
N ALA A 269 -12.77 -23.05 -9.77
CA ALA A 269 -12.08 -21.76 -9.89
C ALA A 269 -10.80 -21.67 -9.03
N LYS A 270 -10.68 -22.53 -8.02
CA LYS A 270 -9.71 -22.39 -6.93
C LYS A 270 -8.25 -22.41 -7.39
N ILE A 271 -7.91 -23.20 -8.40
CA ILE A 271 -6.52 -23.37 -8.86
C ILE A 271 -6.02 -22.07 -9.51
N ASN A 272 -6.78 -21.54 -10.48
CA ASN A 272 -6.43 -20.31 -11.19
C ASN A 272 -6.42 -19.11 -10.22
N LEU A 273 -7.39 -19.03 -9.33
CA LEU A 273 -7.44 -17.94 -8.35
C LEU A 273 -6.26 -17.99 -7.36
N ARG A 274 -5.88 -19.17 -6.87
CA ARG A 274 -4.68 -19.32 -6.02
C ARG A 274 -3.40 -18.93 -6.74
N LYS A 275 -3.29 -19.22 -8.03
CA LYS A 275 -2.17 -18.76 -8.86
C LYS A 275 -2.08 -17.24 -8.87
N VAL A 276 -3.20 -16.55 -9.13
CA VAL A 276 -3.27 -15.07 -9.12
C VAL A 276 -2.91 -14.49 -7.75
N LEU A 277 -3.51 -15.01 -6.69
CA LEU A 277 -3.24 -14.56 -5.31
C LEU A 277 -1.77 -14.70 -4.93
N ASN A 278 -1.18 -15.87 -5.15
CA ASN A 278 0.22 -16.14 -4.80
C ASN A 278 1.18 -15.25 -5.62
N GLU A 279 0.84 -14.99 -6.88
CA GLU A 279 1.63 -14.14 -7.76
C GLU A 279 1.60 -12.67 -7.30
N ILE A 280 0.44 -12.17 -6.88
CA ILE A 280 0.31 -10.82 -6.28
C ILE A 280 1.12 -10.72 -4.98
N ILE A 281 1.01 -11.71 -4.09
CA ILE A 281 1.74 -11.72 -2.82
C ILE A 281 3.26 -11.78 -3.06
N ARG A 282 3.70 -12.57 -4.03
CA ARG A 282 5.12 -12.62 -4.43
C ARG A 282 5.62 -11.25 -4.87
N ARG A 283 4.88 -10.56 -5.74
CA ARG A 283 5.23 -9.21 -6.20
C ARG A 283 5.35 -8.25 -5.02
N ALA A 284 4.32 -8.18 -4.18
CA ALA A 284 4.33 -7.35 -2.99
C ALA A 284 5.50 -7.70 -2.04
N SER A 285 5.87 -8.99 -1.93
CA SER A 285 6.98 -9.47 -1.11
C SER A 285 8.37 -9.14 -1.66
N LEU A 286 8.52 -8.91 -2.98
CA LEU A 286 9.81 -8.55 -3.57
C LEU A 286 10.17 -7.07 -3.34
N VAL A 287 9.18 -6.24 -3.05
CA VAL A 287 9.37 -4.81 -2.77
C VAL A 287 9.90 -4.62 -1.35
N ASP A 288 10.82 -3.67 -1.18
CA ASP A 288 11.22 -3.18 0.13
C ASP A 288 10.40 -1.93 0.52
N TRP A 289 9.30 -2.16 1.24
CA TRP A 289 8.39 -1.12 1.69
C TRP A 289 8.94 -0.22 2.79
N SER A 290 10.08 -0.57 3.41
CA SER A 290 10.74 0.27 4.42
C SER A 290 11.40 1.52 3.82
N GLN A 291 11.64 1.52 2.51
CA GLN A 291 12.25 2.64 1.80
C GLN A 291 11.24 3.78 1.64
N ASN A 292 11.66 5.00 2.01
CA ASN A 292 10.85 6.22 1.84
C ASN A 292 10.97 6.85 0.44
N THR A 293 11.55 6.13 -0.53
CA THR A 293 11.89 6.68 -1.86
C THR A 293 10.72 6.72 -2.83
N ALA A 294 9.57 6.18 -2.45
CA ALA A 294 8.42 6.07 -3.35
C ALA A 294 7.16 6.54 -2.66
N GLU A 295 6.95 7.84 -2.75
CA GLU A 295 5.63 8.41 -2.56
C GLU A 295 4.77 8.02 -3.77
N ASP A 296 3.48 7.71 -3.56
CA ASP A 296 2.51 7.44 -4.64
C ASP A 296 2.68 6.07 -5.38
N VAL A 297 3.04 5.01 -4.67
CA VAL A 297 3.22 3.65 -5.24
C VAL A 297 1.90 3.07 -5.78
N PHE A 298 0.81 3.20 -5.03
CA PHE A 298 -0.48 2.66 -5.40
C PHE A 298 -1.14 3.48 -6.50
N ARG A 299 -0.90 4.79 -6.54
CA ARG A 299 -1.25 5.62 -7.70
C ARG A 299 -0.58 5.11 -8.98
N THR A 300 0.70 4.77 -8.93
CA THR A 300 1.41 4.24 -10.11
C THR A 300 0.73 2.96 -10.62
N LEU A 301 0.31 2.08 -9.71
CA LEU A 301 -0.47 0.89 -10.07
C LEU A 301 -1.81 1.26 -10.72
N TYR A 302 -2.50 2.28 -10.21
CA TYR A 302 -3.76 2.77 -10.79
C TYR A 302 -3.58 3.21 -12.23
N GLU A 303 -2.63 4.13 -12.44
CA GLU A 303 -2.39 4.75 -13.74
C GLU A 303 -1.98 3.74 -14.82
N PHE A 304 -1.33 2.66 -14.39
CA PHE A 304 -0.94 1.58 -15.27
C PHE A 304 -2.12 0.65 -15.61
N LEU A 305 -2.88 0.19 -14.62
CA LEU A 305 -3.92 -0.82 -14.82
C LEU A 305 -5.14 -0.24 -15.56
N VAL A 306 -5.43 1.04 -15.34
CA VAL A 306 -6.47 1.78 -16.04
C VAL A 306 -5.83 2.53 -17.21
N GLU A 307 -5.98 1.97 -18.41
CA GLU A 307 -5.28 2.45 -19.60
C GLU A 307 -5.60 3.92 -19.92
N PRO A 308 -4.66 4.69 -20.50
CA PRO A 308 -4.86 6.11 -20.80
C PRO A 308 -6.14 6.44 -21.60
N PRO A 309 -6.58 5.66 -22.60
CA PRO A 309 -7.84 5.94 -23.30
C PRO A 309 -9.06 5.80 -22.41
N VAL A 310 -9.02 4.87 -21.44
CA VAL A 310 -10.07 4.73 -20.43
C VAL A 310 -10.04 5.99 -19.58
N ARG A 311 -8.93 6.31 -18.89
CA ARG A 311 -8.78 7.51 -18.03
C ARG A 311 -9.16 8.82 -18.71
N ARG A 312 -8.78 9.01 -19.98
CA ARG A 312 -9.14 10.20 -20.76
C ARG A 312 -10.65 10.34 -20.96
N ARG A 313 -11.37 9.24 -21.15
CA ARG A 313 -12.85 9.26 -21.19
C ARG A 313 -13.45 9.65 -19.84
N LEU A 314 -12.72 9.42 -18.74
CA LEU A 314 -13.16 9.72 -17.37
C LEU A 314 -12.86 11.16 -16.94
N GLY A 315 -12.04 11.88 -17.71
CA GLY A 315 -11.43 13.11 -17.21
C GLY A 315 -10.45 12.88 -16.05
N GLU A 316 -10.01 11.63 -15.82
CA GLU A 316 -9.06 11.29 -14.76
C GLU A 316 -7.64 11.66 -15.17
N TYR A 317 -7.26 12.90 -14.88
CA TYR A 317 -5.89 13.40 -15.04
C TYR A 317 -5.23 13.58 -13.68
N TYR A 318 -4.26 12.73 -13.39
CA TYR A 318 -3.54 12.83 -12.14
C TYR A 318 -2.50 13.96 -12.17
N THR A 319 -2.61 14.87 -11.21
CA THR A 319 -1.68 15.98 -11.02
C THR A 319 -0.27 15.44 -10.73
N PRO A 320 0.77 15.84 -11.48
CA PRO A 320 2.14 15.41 -11.20
C PRO A 320 2.58 15.79 -9.76
N PRO A 321 3.30 14.92 -9.04
CA PRO A 321 3.65 15.19 -7.63
C PRO A 321 4.38 16.51 -7.39
N TRP A 322 5.28 16.92 -8.29
CA TRP A 322 6.01 18.19 -8.19
C TRP A 322 5.08 19.41 -8.24
N LEU A 323 3.96 19.32 -8.97
CA LEU A 323 2.99 20.41 -9.08
C LEU A 323 2.12 20.48 -7.82
N VAL A 324 1.76 19.33 -7.26
CA VAL A 324 1.07 19.24 -5.97
C VAL A 324 1.93 19.85 -4.86
N GLU A 325 3.20 19.46 -4.80
CA GLU A 325 4.16 20.00 -3.83
C GLU A 325 4.31 21.51 -3.96
N MET A 326 4.43 22.03 -5.19
CA MET A 326 4.46 23.47 -5.45
C MET A 326 3.22 24.17 -4.89
N ILE A 327 2.02 23.63 -5.09
CA ILE A 327 0.76 24.23 -4.59
C ILE A 327 0.68 24.16 -3.06
N VAL A 328 0.93 22.99 -2.47
CA VAL A 328 0.81 22.77 -1.03
C VAL A 328 1.79 23.64 -0.23
N ASN A 329 2.98 23.91 -0.78
CA ASN A 329 3.99 24.73 -0.13
C ASN A 329 3.64 26.22 -0.01
N GLU A 330 2.66 26.71 -0.78
CA GLU A 330 2.22 28.12 -0.75
C GLU A 330 1.32 28.45 0.45
N PHE A 331 0.81 27.45 1.17
CA PHE A 331 -0.16 27.65 2.26
C PHE A 331 0.41 27.24 3.62
N ASP A 332 0.10 28.03 4.66
CA ASP A 332 0.25 27.60 6.04
C ASP A 332 -0.96 26.78 6.46
N MET A 333 -0.79 25.46 6.52
CA MET A 333 -1.84 24.48 6.79
C MET A 333 -1.80 23.94 8.22
N LYS A 334 -0.91 24.46 9.08
CA LYS A 334 -0.76 23.95 10.45
C LYS A 334 -2.03 24.14 11.27
N ASN A 335 -2.50 23.09 11.94
CA ASN A 335 -3.71 23.05 12.78
C ASN A 335 -4.99 23.51 12.04
N LYS A 336 -5.01 23.35 10.71
CA LYS A 336 -6.17 23.65 9.86
C LYS A 336 -6.64 22.37 9.18
N ILE A 337 -7.95 22.23 9.11
CA ILE A 337 -8.58 21.19 8.29
C ILE A 337 -8.43 21.58 6.82
N VAL A 338 -7.92 20.65 6.02
CA VAL A 338 -7.71 20.80 4.57
C VAL A 338 -8.57 19.76 3.87
N LEU A 339 -9.44 20.22 2.99
CA LEU A 339 -10.32 19.39 2.18
C LEU A 339 -9.87 19.41 0.72
N ASP A 340 -9.64 18.24 0.15
CA ASP A 340 -9.62 18.04 -1.31
C ASP A 340 -10.93 17.37 -1.75
N PRO A 341 -11.85 18.11 -2.40
CA PRO A 341 -13.17 17.59 -2.78
C PRO A 341 -13.16 16.69 -4.02
N PHE A 342 -12.02 16.48 -4.67
CA PHE A 342 -11.84 15.62 -5.85
C PHE A 342 -10.48 14.90 -5.77
N CYS A 343 -10.24 14.23 -4.65
CA CYS A 343 -8.89 13.85 -4.23
C CYS A 343 -8.23 12.78 -5.10
N GLY A 344 -8.99 12.10 -5.96
CA GLY A 344 -8.54 10.96 -6.74
C GLY A 344 -7.85 9.93 -5.85
N SER A 345 -6.66 9.51 -6.25
CA SER A 345 -5.82 8.56 -5.52
C SER A 345 -5.03 9.18 -4.35
N GLY A 346 -5.27 10.44 -4.00
CA GLY A 346 -4.84 11.03 -2.74
C GLY A 346 -3.50 11.74 -2.74
N THR A 347 -2.90 12.08 -3.89
CA THR A 347 -1.58 12.77 -3.92
C THR A 347 -1.59 14.10 -3.15
N PHE A 348 -2.65 14.92 -3.27
CA PHE A 348 -2.79 16.14 -2.46
C PHE A 348 -2.92 15.84 -0.96
N LEU A 349 -3.62 14.78 -0.59
CA LEU A 349 -3.81 14.38 0.81
C LEU A 349 -2.47 13.98 1.44
N VAL A 350 -1.71 13.11 0.77
CA VAL A 350 -0.38 12.66 1.23
C VAL A 350 0.59 13.83 1.37
N ARG A 351 0.67 14.70 0.36
CA ARG A 351 1.55 15.88 0.40
C ARG A 351 1.14 16.87 1.49
N THR A 352 -0.16 17.09 1.69
CA THR A 352 -0.68 17.94 2.77
C THR A 352 -0.32 17.37 4.14
N PHE A 353 -0.46 16.05 4.33
CA PHE A 353 -0.09 15.38 5.58
C PHE A 353 1.40 15.56 5.90
N HIS A 354 2.29 15.32 4.93
CA HIS A 354 3.72 15.55 5.12
C HIS A 354 4.05 17.03 5.38
N ARG A 355 3.42 17.95 4.65
CA ARG A 355 3.61 19.39 4.86
C ARG A 355 3.23 19.82 6.28
N LYS A 356 2.12 19.31 6.81
CA LYS A 356 1.71 19.58 8.20
C LYS A 356 2.75 19.08 9.21
N ILE A 357 3.32 17.90 9.00
CA ILE A 357 4.42 17.36 9.83
C ILE A 357 5.67 18.25 9.75
N GLU A 358 6.06 18.70 8.55
CA GLU A 358 7.18 19.64 8.37
C GLU A 358 6.95 20.97 9.10
N LEU A 359 5.70 21.42 9.20
CA LEU A 359 5.29 22.57 9.99
C LEU A 359 5.23 22.28 11.51
N ASN A 360 5.75 21.14 11.96
CA ASN A 360 5.77 20.66 13.35
C ASN A 360 4.36 20.43 13.93
N GLU A 361 3.43 19.92 13.13
CA GLU A 361 2.17 19.35 13.60
C GLU A 361 2.37 17.88 13.96
N LYS A 362 1.64 17.36 14.95
CA LYS A 362 1.76 15.94 15.29
C LYS A 362 1.13 15.09 14.19
N PRO A 363 1.70 13.92 13.84
CA PRO A 363 1.13 13.04 12.84
C PRO A 363 -0.35 12.69 13.06
N ASP A 364 -0.77 12.41 14.31
CA ASP A 364 -2.18 12.11 14.61
C ASP A 364 -3.14 13.28 14.37
N GLU A 365 -2.68 14.50 14.68
CA GLU A 365 -3.43 15.74 14.45
C GLU A 365 -3.54 15.99 12.94
N ALA A 366 -2.41 15.94 12.22
CA ALA A 366 -2.36 16.11 10.77
C ALA A 366 -3.23 15.07 10.04
N PHE A 367 -3.19 13.81 10.46
CA PHE A 367 -4.01 12.74 9.91
C PHE A 367 -5.51 12.92 10.22
N GLY A 368 -5.85 13.62 11.31
CA GLY A 368 -7.22 14.03 11.65
C GLY A 368 -7.75 15.21 10.84
N GLU A 369 -6.86 16.00 10.26
CA GLU A 369 -7.21 17.27 9.62
C GLU A 369 -7.18 17.24 8.09
N VAL A 370 -6.66 16.17 7.48
CA VAL A 370 -6.66 15.99 6.02
C VAL A 370 -7.88 15.19 5.59
N VAL A 371 -8.73 15.80 4.76
CA VAL A 371 -10.01 15.25 4.30
C VAL A 371 -10.01 15.16 2.78
N GLY A 372 -10.49 14.05 2.23
CA GLY A 372 -10.61 13.83 0.79
C GLY A 372 -11.98 13.26 0.40
N PHE A 373 -12.57 13.78 -0.66
CA PHE A 373 -13.76 13.21 -1.29
C PHE A 373 -13.43 12.82 -2.72
N ASP A 374 -13.94 11.68 -3.17
CA ASP A 374 -13.91 11.33 -4.58
C ASP A 374 -15.12 10.46 -4.94
N ILE A 375 -15.57 10.60 -6.19
CA ILE A 375 -16.71 9.86 -6.71
C ILE A 375 -16.31 8.46 -7.21
N ASN A 376 -15.01 8.23 -7.50
CA ASN A 376 -14.50 6.92 -7.86
C ASN A 376 -14.09 6.15 -6.60
N PRO A 377 -14.81 5.08 -6.23
CA PRO A 377 -14.53 4.37 -4.99
C PRO A 377 -13.19 3.63 -5.02
N LEU A 378 -12.68 3.21 -6.20
CA LEU A 378 -11.35 2.64 -6.30
C LEU A 378 -10.27 3.69 -6.03
N ALA A 379 -10.47 4.92 -6.50
CA ALA A 379 -9.58 6.03 -6.19
C ALA A 379 -9.57 6.34 -4.69
N VAL A 380 -10.74 6.34 -4.04
CA VAL A 380 -10.88 6.44 -2.57
C VAL A 380 -10.12 5.33 -1.85
N ALA A 381 -10.29 4.06 -2.24
CA ALA A 381 -9.57 2.95 -1.64
C ALA A 381 -8.04 3.12 -1.76
N VAL A 382 -7.56 3.56 -2.92
CA VAL A 382 -6.13 3.86 -3.14
C VAL A 382 -5.67 5.02 -2.26
N ALA A 383 -6.42 6.12 -2.19
CA ALA A 383 -6.10 7.27 -1.35
C ALA A 383 -6.05 6.89 0.14
N ARG A 384 -6.95 6.02 0.62
CA ARG A 384 -6.92 5.48 1.97
C ARG A 384 -5.65 4.66 2.21
N ALA A 385 -5.27 3.79 1.27
CA ALA A 385 -4.03 3.00 1.35
C ALA A 385 -2.78 3.89 1.39
N GLU A 386 -2.72 4.92 0.53
CA GLU A 386 -1.62 5.88 0.49
C GLU A 386 -1.52 6.68 1.80
N MET A 387 -2.64 7.13 2.37
CA MET A 387 -2.66 7.81 3.67
C MET A 387 -2.14 6.92 4.81
N VAL A 388 -2.54 5.64 4.83
CA VAL A 388 -2.03 4.67 5.82
C VAL A 388 -0.52 4.46 5.67
N MET A 389 -0.03 4.34 4.43
CA MET A 389 1.41 4.24 4.14
C MET A 389 2.19 5.49 4.55
N ALA A 390 1.66 6.68 4.25
CA ALA A 390 2.26 7.95 4.62
C ALA A 390 2.37 8.10 6.14
N TYR A 391 1.33 7.71 6.88
CA TYR A 391 1.34 7.66 8.33
C TYR A 391 2.38 6.67 8.85
N LYS A 392 2.39 5.41 8.37
CA LYS A 392 3.36 4.38 8.78
C LYS A 392 4.81 4.81 8.56
N ARG A 393 5.10 5.46 7.43
CA ARG A 393 6.45 5.97 7.13
C ARG A 393 6.88 7.11 8.06
N SER A 394 5.93 7.94 8.47
CA SER A 394 6.21 9.09 9.33
C SER A 394 6.30 8.73 10.82
N THR A 395 5.61 7.66 11.25
CA THR A 395 5.51 7.30 12.68
C THR A 395 6.13 5.95 13.06
N GLY A 396 6.42 5.10 12.07
CA GLY A 396 6.81 3.71 12.26
C GLY A 396 5.66 2.77 12.67
N LYS A 397 4.42 3.28 12.78
CA LYS A 397 3.24 2.54 13.29
C LYS A 397 2.06 2.62 12.33
N GLU A 398 1.16 1.65 12.39
CA GLU A 398 -0.14 1.72 11.70
C GLU A 398 -1.04 2.77 12.41
N PRO A 399 -1.85 3.55 11.68
CA PRO A 399 -2.80 4.45 12.32
C PRO A 399 -3.89 3.67 13.05
N ASP A 400 -4.22 4.11 14.27
CA ASP A 400 -5.30 3.52 15.07
C ASP A 400 -6.71 3.91 14.57
N ASN A 401 -6.79 4.90 13.70
CA ASN A 401 -8.02 5.52 13.26
C ASN A 401 -8.09 5.56 11.73
N PRO A 402 -9.28 5.44 11.12
CA PRO A 402 -9.44 5.58 9.68
C PRO A 402 -9.09 6.99 9.19
N PRO A 403 -8.50 7.11 7.98
CA PRO A 403 -8.31 8.39 7.31
C PRO A 403 -9.65 8.98 6.85
N HIS A 404 -9.76 10.31 6.80
CA HIS A 404 -10.97 11.01 6.34
C HIS A 404 -11.06 11.05 4.81
N VAL A 405 -11.15 9.88 4.17
CA VAL A 405 -11.33 9.78 2.71
C VAL A 405 -12.61 9.02 2.41
N TYR A 406 -13.52 9.68 1.69
CA TYR A 406 -14.90 9.24 1.53
C TYR A 406 -15.31 9.15 0.06
N HIS A 407 -16.11 8.14 -0.24
CA HIS A 407 -16.76 7.96 -1.53
C HIS A 407 -18.01 8.84 -1.58
N ILE A 408 -17.89 10.00 -2.22
CA ILE A 408 -18.93 11.04 -2.24
C ILE A 408 -18.96 11.65 -3.64
N ASP A 409 -20.17 11.80 -4.19
CA ASP A 409 -20.38 12.75 -5.27
C ASP A 409 -20.49 14.16 -4.67
N THR A 410 -19.37 14.90 -4.72
CA THR A 410 -19.27 16.25 -4.18
C THR A 410 -20.33 17.18 -4.77
N PHE A 411 -20.62 17.09 -6.07
CA PHE A 411 -21.58 17.99 -6.70
C PHE A 411 -23.01 17.59 -6.40
N ALA A 412 -23.37 16.30 -6.46
CA ALA A 412 -24.70 15.85 -6.05
C ALA A 412 -25.02 16.25 -4.60
N THR A 413 -24.03 16.12 -3.71
CA THR A 413 -24.15 16.54 -2.30
C THR A 413 -24.37 18.06 -2.17
N LEU A 414 -23.67 18.88 -2.96
CA LEU A 414 -23.80 20.33 -2.92
C LEU A 414 -25.08 20.87 -3.59
N PHE A 415 -25.61 20.14 -4.57
CA PHE A 415 -26.74 20.58 -5.40
C PHE A 415 -28.05 19.81 -5.13
N GLY A 416 -28.05 18.85 -4.21
CA GLY A 416 -29.25 18.14 -3.75
C GLY A 416 -29.75 17.05 -4.70
N GLU A 417 -28.86 16.42 -5.45
CA GLU A 417 -29.17 15.24 -6.28
C GLU A 417 -28.97 13.93 -5.49
N GLU A 418 -29.56 12.83 -5.97
CA GLU A 418 -29.51 11.53 -5.29
C GLU A 418 -28.06 11.07 -5.04
N SER A 419 -27.80 10.68 -3.78
CA SER A 419 -26.51 10.12 -3.36
C SER A 419 -26.29 8.72 -3.93
N ILE A 420 -25.03 8.28 -3.97
CA ILE A 420 -24.66 6.91 -4.33
C ILE A 420 -25.23 5.93 -3.30
N VAL A 421 -26.11 5.02 -3.71
CA VAL A 421 -26.71 4.03 -2.82
C VAL A 421 -26.16 2.63 -3.09
N PHE A 422 -25.82 1.91 -2.02
CA PHE A 422 -25.38 0.52 -2.08
C PHE A 422 -26.58 -0.43 -2.04
N PRO A 423 -26.66 -1.42 -2.96
CA PRO A 423 -27.68 -2.46 -2.94
C PRO A 423 -27.80 -3.16 -1.58
N GLY A 424 -28.99 -3.11 -0.98
CA GLY A 424 -29.31 -3.74 0.30
C GLY A 424 -29.14 -2.82 1.53
N LEU A 425 -28.70 -1.57 1.33
CA LEU A 425 -28.59 -0.56 2.39
C LEU A 425 -29.48 0.67 2.16
N GLU A 426 -30.28 0.70 1.10
CA GLU A 426 -31.13 1.82 0.72
C GLU A 426 -32.00 2.31 1.88
N ASP A 427 -32.79 1.40 2.46
CA ASP A 427 -33.74 1.71 3.54
C ASP A 427 -33.03 2.18 4.82
N VAL A 428 -31.88 1.59 5.15
CA VAL A 428 -31.07 2.02 6.30
C VAL A 428 -30.51 3.42 6.08
N LEU A 429 -29.99 3.70 4.89
CA LEU A 429 -29.42 5.00 4.54
C LEU A 429 -30.50 6.09 4.49
N GLU A 430 -31.67 5.79 3.93
CA GLU A 430 -32.81 6.71 3.87
C GLU A 430 -33.31 7.08 5.29
N LYS A 431 -33.48 6.08 6.15
CA LYS A 431 -33.88 6.28 7.55
C LYS A 431 -32.82 7.04 8.34
N ALA A 432 -31.54 6.71 8.16
CA ALA A 432 -30.44 7.40 8.82
C ALA A 432 -30.36 8.87 8.37
N SER A 433 -30.45 9.13 7.07
CA SER A 433 -30.46 10.48 6.50
C SER A 433 -31.64 11.30 7.05
N SER A 434 -32.85 10.74 7.02
CA SER A 434 -34.06 11.39 7.56
C SER A 434 -33.94 11.71 9.04
N TYR A 435 -33.37 10.80 9.83
CA TYR A 435 -33.16 10.99 11.26
C TYR A 435 -32.10 12.05 11.55
N LEU A 436 -30.98 12.03 10.80
CA LEU A 436 -29.93 13.05 10.91
C LEU A 436 -30.44 14.44 10.53
N GLU A 437 -31.20 14.55 9.44
CA GLU A 437 -31.82 15.79 9.01
C GLU A 437 -32.77 16.34 10.09
N TYR A 438 -33.58 15.47 10.70
CA TYR A 438 -34.42 15.84 11.84
C TYR A 438 -33.59 16.40 13.00
N LEU A 439 -32.52 15.71 13.43
CA LEU A 439 -31.67 16.15 14.53
C LEU A 439 -31.01 17.50 14.28
N ILE A 440 -30.55 17.73 13.04
CA ILE A 440 -29.96 19.00 12.61
C ILE A 440 -31.04 20.10 12.63
N ASN A 441 -32.22 19.84 12.08
CA ASN A 441 -33.31 20.82 11.98
C ASN A 441 -33.83 21.28 13.35
N ILE A 442 -33.85 20.40 14.36
CA ILE A 442 -34.25 20.77 15.72
C ILE A 442 -33.09 21.30 16.58
N ASN A 443 -31.89 21.47 16.01
CA ASN A 443 -30.66 21.84 16.72
C ASN A 443 -30.32 20.90 17.90
N ALA A 444 -30.70 19.61 17.81
CA ALA A 444 -30.36 18.62 18.84
C ALA A 444 -28.87 18.29 18.81
N VAL A 445 -28.27 18.30 17.62
CA VAL A 445 -26.82 18.16 17.44
C VAL A 445 -26.23 19.52 17.07
N GLN A 446 -25.27 20.00 17.86
CA GLN A 446 -24.55 21.24 17.59
C GLN A 446 -23.05 21.00 17.61
N TRP A 447 -22.46 20.88 16.43
CA TRP A 447 -21.00 20.88 16.30
C TRP A 447 -20.46 22.31 16.38
N LYS A 448 -19.49 22.52 17.25
CA LYS A 448 -18.83 23.84 17.38
C LYS A 448 -17.72 24.01 16.36
N LYS A 449 -17.04 22.90 16.01
CA LYS A 449 -15.94 22.87 15.06
C LYS A 449 -16.09 21.68 14.12
N THR A 450 -15.60 21.82 12.90
CA THR A 450 -15.52 20.71 11.94
C THR A 450 -14.70 19.53 12.48
N SER A 451 -13.71 19.78 13.34
CA SER A 451 -12.94 18.73 14.02
C SER A 451 -13.82 17.79 14.86
N ASP A 452 -14.91 18.31 15.44
CA ASP A 452 -15.82 17.54 16.29
C ASP A 452 -16.63 16.55 15.43
N ILE A 453 -17.03 16.99 14.23
CA ILE A 453 -17.71 16.16 13.21
C ILE A 453 -16.77 15.04 12.78
N LEU A 454 -15.55 15.39 12.38
CA LEU A 454 -14.56 14.42 11.90
C LEU A 454 -14.22 13.39 12.99
N ALA A 455 -14.02 13.82 14.23
CA ALA A 455 -13.79 12.91 15.36
C ALA A 455 -14.98 11.96 15.59
N SER A 456 -16.21 12.45 15.47
CA SER A 456 -17.42 11.62 15.56
C SER A 456 -17.46 10.56 14.47
N LEU A 457 -17.30 10.97 13.21
CA LEU A 457 -17.34 10.06 12.06
C LEU A 457 -16.28 8.96 12.15
N ARG A 458 -15.05 9.34 12.55
CA ARG A 458 -13.94 8.41 12.78
C ARG A 458 -14.25 7.40 13.88
N THR A 459 -14.87 7.84 14.97
CA THR A 459 -15.27 6.97 16.08
C THR A 459 -16.30 5.97 15.60
N LEU A 460 -17.37 6.44 14.95
CA LEU A 460 -18.43 5.56 14.43
C LEU A 460 -17.91 4.54 13.42
N GLU A 461 -17.11 4.98 12.44
CA GLU A 461 -16.52 4.10 11.44
C GLU A 461 -15.67 3.01 12.09
N LYS A 462 -14.80 3.38 13.03
CA LYS A 462 -13.97 2.44 13.77
C LYS A 462 -14.81 1.43 14.58
N SER A 463 -15.81 1.91 15.32
CA SER A 463 -16.68 1.05 16.13
C SER A 463 -17.46 0.05 15.29
N ILE A 464 -18.04 0.49 14.17
CA ILE A 464 -18.78 -0.37 13.23
C ILE A 464 -17.84 -1.42 12.63
N ALA A 465 -16.67 -1.00 12.15
CA ALA A 465 -15.69 -1.91 11.54
C ALA A 465 -15.22 -2.99 12.53
N LEU A 466 -14.90 -2.60 13.76
CA LEU A 466 -14.47 -3.54 14.81
C LEU A 466 -15.59 -4.50 15.21
N ALA A 467 -16.82 -4.01 15.36
CA ALA A 467 -17.98 -4.83 15.69
C ALA A 467 -18.26 -5.89 14.62
N ILE A 468 -18.25 -5.49 13.34
CA ILE A 468 -18.44 -6.42 12.22
C ILE A 468 -17.35 -7.49 12.19
N ARG A 469 -16.08 -7.10 12.33
CA ARG A 469 -14.96 -8.06 12.32
C ARG A 469 -15.03 -9.02 13.49
N PHE A 470 -15.32 -8.51 14.69
CA PHE A 470 -15.45 -9.34 15.89
C PHE A 470 -16.61 -10.34 15.74
N ALA A 471 -17.79 -9.87 15.36
CA ALA A 471 -18.97 -10.70 15.14
C ALA A 471 -18.73 -11.79 14.09
N TYR A 472 -18.09 -11.44 12.97
CA TYR A 472 -17.76 -12.43 11.94
C TYR A 472 -16.74 -13.48 12.43
N GLN A 473 -15.74 -13.07 13.21
CA GLN A 473 -14.74 -14.00 13.77
C GLN A 473 -15.34 -14.93 14.83
N SER A 474 -16.25 -14.44 15.66
CA SER A 474 -16.87 -15.21 16.76
C SER A 474 -18.01 -16.11 16.29
N CYS A 475 -18.85 -15.62 15.38
CA CYS A 475 -20.09 -16.29 14.94
C CYS A 475 -19.99 -16.96 13.56
N GLY A 476 -18.98 -16.61 12.76
CA GLY A 476 -18.91 -17.03 11.37
C GLY A 476 -20.08 -16.48 10.54
N LEU A 477 -20.94 -17.36 10.04
CA LEU A 477 -22.10 -17.02 9.20
C LEU A 477 -23.45 -17.23 9.89
N GLU A 478 -23.46 -17.50 11.20
CA GLU A 478 -24.68 -17.67 11.98
C GLU A 478 -25.32 -16.29 12.22
N GLN A 479 -26.41 -16.00 11.50
CA GLN A 479 -26.97 -14.66 11.39
C GLN A 479 -27.46 -14.09 12.73
N GLU A 480 -28.10 -14.90 13.58
CA GLU A 480 -28.63 -14.43 14.87
C GLU A 480 -27.49 -14.06 15.83
N CYS A 481 -26.43 -14.87 15.88
CA CYS A 481 -25.21 -14.54 16.61
C CYS A 481 -24.55 -13.28 16.05
N VAL A 482 -24.36 -13.16 14.73
CA VAL A 482 -23.73 -11.97 14.12
C VAL A 482 -24.50 -10.70 14.46
N GLU A 483 -25.83 -10.73 14.34
CA GLU A 483 -26.70 -9.61 14.71
C GLU A 483 -26.50 -9.20 16.17
N ARG A 484 -26.55 -10.19 17.08
CA ARG A 484 -26.37 -9.94 18.53
C ARG A 484 -25.00 -9.34 18.83
N GLU A 485 -23.93 -9.93 18.32
CA GLU A 485 -22.57 -9.45 18.61
C GLU A 485 -22.32 -8.05 18.02
N ILE A 486 -22.88 -7.72 16.84
CA ILE A 486 -22.80 -6.37 16.29
C ILE A 486 -23.51 -5.36 17.20
N ASP A 487 -24.73 -5.66 17.65
CA ASP A 487 -25.47 -4.76 18.55
C ASP A 487 -24.75 -4.56 19.89
N GLU A 488 -24.35 -5.66 20.53
CA GLU A 488 -23.68 -5.64 21.83
C GLU A 488 -22.35 -4.88 21.76
N GLN A 489 -21.53 -5.14 20.75
CA GLN A 489 -20.22 -4.51 20.63
C GLN A 489 -20.31 -3.01 20.32
N ILE A 490 -21.22 -2.59 19.43
CA ILE A 490 -21.44 -1.17 19.12
C ILE A 490 -21.98 -0.44 20.34
N PHE A 491 -22.92 -1.04 21.07
CA PHE A 491 -23.46 -0.43 22.29
C PHE A 491 -22.41 -0.31 23.38
N GLU A 492 -21.64 -1.36 23.67
CA GLU A 492 -20.62 -1.31 24.71
C GLU A 492 -19.53 -0.28 24.41
N ASP A 493 -19.15 -0.13 23.14
CA ASP A 493 -18.12 0.83 22.70
C ASP A 493 -18.62 2.28 22.77
N LEU A 494 -19.89 2.54 22.39
CA LEU A 494 -20.41 3.90 22.23
C LEU A 494 -21.26 4.41 23.41
N LYS A 495 -21.78 3.56 24.30
CA LYS A 495 -22.74 3.97 25.35
C LYS A 495 -22.24 5.07 26.28
N ASN A 496 -20.93 5.14 26.53
CA ASN A 496 -20.33 6.14 27.43
C ASN A 496 -19.84 7.40 26.69
N SER A 497 -20.13 7.53 25.40
CA SER A 497 -19.76 8.72 24.64
C SER A 497 -20.50 9.95 25.16
N ASN A 498 -19.78 11.06 25.36
CA ASN A 498 -20.40 12.35 25.69
C ASN A 498 -20.86 13.11 24.44
N ASP A 499 -20.66 12.55 23.25
CA ASP A 499 -21.06 13.17 22.00
C ASP A 499 -22.55 12.88 21.71
N VAL A 500 -23.35 13.93 21.62
CA VAL A 500 -24.80 13.84 21.37
C VAL A 500 -25.09 13.16 20.04
N PHE A 501 -24.28 13.42 19.01
CA PHE A 501 -24.44 12.77 17.71
C PHE A 501 -24.22 11.26 17.80
N ILE A 502 -23.21 10.82 18.53
CA ILE A 502 -22.93 9.39 18.75
C ILE A 502 -24.05 8.73 19.54
N GLN A 503 -24.59 9.40 20.56
CA GLN A 503 -25.73 8.88 21.32
C GLN A 503 -26.98 8.74 20.45
N SER A 504 -27.29 9.75 19.64
CA SER A 504 -28.41 9.66 18.70
C SER A 504 -28.19 8.59 17.62
N PHE A 505 -26.96 8.45 17.10
CA PHE A 505 -26.62 7.34 16.22
C PHE A 505 -26.91 5.99 16.88
N LEU A 506 -26.49 5.80 18.13
CA LEU A 506 -26.69 4.54 18.86
C LEU A 506 -28.17 4.23 19.10
N GLU A 507 -28.98 5.24 19.41
CA GLU A 507 -30.44 5.11 19.52
C GLU A 507 -31.07 4.66 18.19
N HIS A 508 -30.70 5.32 17.09
CA HIS A 508 -31.19 4.99 15.75
C HIS A 508 -30.74 3.58 15.31
N PHE A 509 -29.48 3.24 15.53
CA PHE A 509 -28.88 1.96 15.17
C PHE A 509 -29.69 0.78 15.74
N ARG A 510 -30.13 0.90 16.99
CA ARG A 510 -30.98 -0.07 17.67
C ARG A 510 -32.43 -0.03 17.23
N LYS A 511 -33.01 1.16 17.13
CA LYS A 511 -34.43 1.35 16.80
C LYS A 511 -34.78 0.84 15.41
N ASP A 512 -33.89 1.02 14.46
CA ASP A 512 -34.10 0.69 13.05
C ASP A 512 -33.43 -0.63 12.64
N SER A 513 -33.07 -1.47 13.62
CA SER A 513 -32.54 -2.83 13.42
C SER A 513 -31.34 -2.89 12.46
N VAL A 514 -30.45 -1.90 12.51
CA VAL A 514 -29.32 -1.78 11.58
C VAL A 514 -28.38 -2.99 11.68
N ALA A 515 -28.16 -3.51 12.90
CA ALA A 515 -27.39 -4.73 13.12
C ALA A 515 -27.96 -5.94 12.34
N SER A 516 -29.29 -6.07 12.27
CA SER A 516 -29.95 -7.15 11.55
C SER A 516 -29.73 -7.04 10.04
N THR A 517 -29.83 -5.82 9.49
CA THR A 517 -29.52 -5.56 8.08
C THR A 517 -28.08 -5.93 7.75
N ILE A 518 -27.12 -5.51 8.58
CA ILE A 518 -25.70 -5.84 8.39
C ILE A 518 -25.48 -7.36 8.49
N ALA A 519 -26.05 -8.03 9.49
CA ALA A 519 -25.94 -9.48 9.66
C ALA A 519 -26.52 -10.25 8.47
N ASN A 520 -27.66 -9.81 7.93
CA ASN A 520 -28.27 -10.39 6.74
C ASN A 520 -27.38 -10.23 5.50
N LEU A 521 -26.71 -9.08 5.33
CA LEU A 521 -25.77 -8.86 4.23
C LEU A 521 -24.54 -9.78 4.36
N ILE A 522 -23.96 -9.87 5.56
CA ILE A 522 -22.83 -10.77 5.86
C ILE A 522 -23.21 -12.23 5.56
N HIS A 523 -24.38 -12.68 6.00
CA HIS A 523 -24.86 -14.04 5.75
C HIS A 523 -25.06 -14.29 4.24
N THR A 524 -25.79 -13.39 3.57
CA THR A 524 -26.14 -13.47 2.15
C THR A 524 -24.89 -13.51 1.27
N HIS A 525 -23.90 -12.66 1.55
CA HIS A 525 -22.65 -12.56 0.81
C HIS A 525 -21.53 -13.42 1.40
N GLN A 526 -21.86 -14.33 2.31
CA GLN A 526 -20.95 -15.35 2.83
C GLN A 526 -19.70 -14.77 3.53
N GLY A 527 -19.86 -13.60 4.16
CA GLY A 527 -18.83 -12.87 4.88
C GLY A 527 -17.92 -12.03 4.00
N ASN A 528 -18.30 -11.83 2.73
CA ASN A 528 -17.58 -10.96 1.81
C ASN A 528 -17.71 -9.48 2.18
#